data_AF-N1PLC7-F1
#
_entry.id   AF-N1PLC7-F1
#
_cell.length_a   1.000
_cell.length_b   1.000
_cell.length_c   1.000
_cell.angle_alpha   90.00
_cell.angle_beta   90.00
_cell.angle_gamma   90.00
#
_symmetry.space_group_name_H-M   'P 1'
#
loop_
_entity.id
_entity.type
_entity.pdbx_description
1 polymer ?
#
loop_
_entity_poly.entity_id
_entity_poly.type
_entity_poly.pdbx_seq_one_letter_code
_entity_poly.pdbx_strand_id
1 'polypeptide(L)'
;MVQIALTTLLAFAVSTVLVDAALIQPLKRDLPADHGCAPCDGGDQKYYDAAQKAFSEVDPNLIAEGKASFDQTFEKGYNPKLCAAKSINCVTAGKGVKWTGDEHDQGLTKPVGRWRRKDGTETIAWPYWQSTLQWTCDGGSGTTYNAHCTIFTCAKGTMKADISTGGSVQGDGVPDNSAKNVCGCFPKDYLDTDIAFTHI
;
A
#
# COMPACT_ATOMS: atom_id res chain seq x y z
N MET A 1 -71.88 16.51 2.87
CA MET A 1 -71.72 15.15 3.45
C MET A 1 -72.15 14.19 2.35
N VAL A 2 -71.29 13.45 1.66
CA VAL A 2 -70.22 12.55 2.12
C VAL A 2 -69.07 12.61 1.12
N GLN A 3 -67.84 12.68 1.63
CA GLN A 3 -66.60 12.72 0.86
C GLN A 3 -65.96 11.33 0.97
N ILE A 4 -66.00 10.54 -0.11
CA ILE A 4 -65.38 9.21 -0.16
C ILE A 4 -63.96 9.39 -0.68
N ALA A 5 -63.00 9.12 0.20
CA ALA A 5 -61.57 9.23 -0.05
C ALA A 5 -61.10 8.19 -1.07
N LEU A 6 -60.41 8.64 -2.11
CA LEU A 6 -59.71 7.81 -3.09
C LEU A 6 -58.38 7.37 -2.46
N THR A 7 -58.27 6.09 -2.07
CA THR A 7 -57.03 5.53 -1.53
C THR A 7 -56.14 5.06 -2.68
N THR A 8 -55.16 5.88 -3.05
CA THR A 8 -54.16 5.51 -4.05
C THR A 8 -53.05 4.70 -3.37
N LEU A 9 -52.97 3.39 -3.65
CA LEU A 9 -51.82 2.56 -3.28
C LEU A 9 -50.60 2.99 -4.12
N LEU A 10 -49.57 3.56 -3.49
CA LEU A 10 -48.24 3.67 -4.08
C LEU A 10 -47.51 2.33 -3.91
N ALA A 11 -47.34 1.59 -5.01
CA ALA A 11 -46.42 0.48 -5.07
C ALA A 11 -44.97 1.01 -5.14
N PHE A 12 -44.18 0.76 -4.09
CA PHE A 12 -42.75 0.99 -4.12
C PHE A 12 -42.10 -0.09 -5.01
N ALA A 13 -41.70 0.29 -6.22
CA ALA A 13 -40.80 -0.51 -7.02
C ALA A 13 -39.40 -0.47 -6.37
N VAL A 14 -39.03 -1.54 -5.69
CA VAL A 14 -37.65 -1.75 -5.23
C VAL A 14 -36.86 -2.20 -6.45
N SER A 15 -36.28 -1.23 -7.16
CA SER A 15 -35.28 -1.53 -8.20
C SER A 15 -34.03 -2.05 -7.49
N THR A 16 -33.90 -3.38 -7.40
CA THR A 16 -32.63 -4.03 -7.09
C THR A 16 -31.68 -3.72 -8.22
N VAL A 17 -30.82 -2.72 -8.02
CA VAL A 17 -29.64 -2.53 -8.85
C VAL A 17 -28.75 -3.75 -8.57
N LEU A 18 -28.84 -4.74 -9.46
CA LEU A 18 -27.82 -5.77 -9.62
C LEU A 18 -26.55 -5.01 -9.97
N VAL A 19 -25.70 -4.78 -8.97
CA VAL A 19 -24.33 -4.33 -9.21
C VAL A 19 -23.68 -5.49 -9.92
N ASP A 20 -23.54 -5.38 -11.25
CA ASP A 20 -22.77 -6.31 -12.04
C ASP A 20 -21.40 -6.45 -11.38
N ALA A 21 -21.14 -7.64 -10.84
CA ALA A 21 -19.82 -8.08 -10.38
C ALA A 21 -18.91 -8.33 -11.59
N ALA A 22 -18.97 -7.43 -12.57
CA ALA A 22 -18.08 -7.39 -13.71
C ALA A 22 -16.70 -6.96 -13.19
N LEU A 23 -15.93 -7.98 -12.82
CA LEU A 23 -14.48 -8.03 -12.98
C LEU A 23 -13.78 -6.76 -12.49
N ILE A 24 -13.69 -6.58 -11.17
CA ILE A 24 -12.50 -5.97 -10.59
C ILE A 24 -11.36 -6.97 -10.81
N GLN A 25 -10.88 -7.08 -12.05
CA GLN A 25 -9.53 -7.58 -12.23
C GLN A 25 -8.64 -6.50 -11.64
N PRO A 26 -7.85 -6.81 -10.59
CA PRO A 26 -6.84 -5.85 -10.15
C PRO A 26 -6.03 -5.51 -11.39
N LEU A 27 -5.96 -4.22 -11.73
CA LEU A 27 -5.24 -3.73 -12.88
C LEU A 27 -3.82 -4.32 -12.80
N LYS A 28 -3.56 -5.37 -13.58
CA LYS A 28 -2.25 -6.00 -13.62
C LYS A 28 -1.36 -5.00 -14.36
N ARG A 29 -0.70 -4.13 -13.59
CA ARG A 29 0.34 -3.27 -14.15
C ARG A 29 1.46 -4.19 -14.61
N ASP A 30 1.82 -4.08 -15.88
CA ASP A 30 3.02 -4.71 -16.38
C ASP A 30 4.23 -4.25 -15.55
N LEU A 31 5.16 -5.18 -15.33
CA LEU A 31 6.39 -4.87 -14.65
C LEU A 31 7.18 -3.82 -15.44
N PRO A 32 7.79 -2.83 -14.76
CA PRO A 32 8.60 -1.81 -15.42
C PRO A 32 9.97 -2.39 -15.81
N ALA A 33 9.97 -3.26 -16.82
CA ALA A 33 11.16 -3.97 -17.30
C ALA A 33 12.25 -3.02 -17.81
N ASP A 34 11.86 -1.83 -18.29
CA ASP A 34 12.73 -0.73 -18.68
C ASP A 34 13.59 -0.19 -17.52
N HIS A 35 13.16 -0.40 -16.28
CA HIS A 35 13.89 -0.06 -15.06
C HIS A 35 14.72 -1.24 -14.50
N GLY A 36 14.83 -2.34 -15.23
CA GLY A 36 15.60 -3.52 -14.83
C GLY A 36 14.85 -4.48 -13.90
N CYS A 37 13.52 -4.33 -13.77
CA CYS A 37 12.70 -5.25 -13.00
C CYS A 37 12.57 -6.59 -13.73
N ALA A 38 12.94 -7.66 -13.05
CA ALA A 38 12.76 -9.02 -13.55
C ALA A 38 11.43 -9.60 -13.02
N PRO A 39 10.65 -10.28 -13.88
CA PRO A 39 9.47 -11.01 -13.43
C PRO A 39 9.85 -12.23 -12.58
N CYS A 40 8.84 -12.75 -11.89
CA CYS A 40 8.89 -14.05 -11.25
C CYS A 40 9.28 -15.19 -12.22
N ASP A 41 10.25 -16.04 -11.84
CA ASP A 41 10.67 -17.18 -12.66
C ASP A 41 9.53 -18.21 -12.78
N GLY A 42 9.08 -18.52 -14.00
CA GLY A 42 8.06 -19.56 -14.24
C GLY A 42 6.63 -19.13 -13.89
N GLY A 43 6.34 -17.82 -13.93
CA GLY A 43 5.00 -17.26 -13.77
C GLY A 43 4.64 -16.86 -12.34
N ASP A 44 3.66 -15.96 -12.22
CA ASP A 44 3.34 -15.25 -10.98
C ASP A 44 2.57 -16.10 -9.95
N GLN A 45 1.68 -17.00 -10.41
CA GLN A 45 0.68 -17.65 -9.55
C GLN A 45 1.31 -18.41 -8.37
N LYS A 46 2.38 -19.18 -8.61
CA LYS A 46 3.03 -19.95 -7.53
C LYS A 46 3.62 -19.06 -6.44
N TYR A 47 4.09 -17.87 -6.79
CA TYR A 47 4.66 -16.91 -5.83
C TYR A 47 3.57 -16.15 -5.10
N TYR A 48 2.47 -15.82 -5.80
CA TYR A 48 1.27 -15.30 -5.15
C TYR A 48 0.75 -16.29 -4.10
N ASP A 49 0.56 -17.56 -4.47
CA ASP A 49 0.07 -18.60 -3.56
C ASP A 49 1.03 -18.79 -2.37
N ALA A 50 2.34 -18.76 -2.62
CA ALA A 50 3.35 -18.83 -1.56
C ALA A 50 3.29 -17.62 -0.61
N ALA A 51 3.11 -16.40 -1.14
CA ALA A 51 2.96 -15.19 -0.34
C ALA A 51 1.68 -15.21 0.52
N GLN A 52 0.55 -15.64 -0.06
CA GLN A 52 -0.72 -15.80 0.66
C GLN A 52 -0.60 -16.85 1.77
N LYS A 53 0.03 -17.99 1.47
CA LYS A 53 0.29 -19.02 2.47
C LYS A 53 1.18 -18.51 3.61
N ALA A 54 2.29 -17.86 3.29
CA ALA A 54 3.21 -17.31 4.28
C ALA A 54 2.53 -16.24 5.16
N PHE A 55 1.68 -15.38 4.58
CA PHE A 55 0.87 -14.44 5.35
C PHE A 55 -0.11 -15.16 6.30
N SER A 56 -0.73 -16.26 5.86
CA SER A 56 -1.62 -17.06 6.72
C SER A 56 -0.90 -17.76 7.90
N GLU A 57 0.43 -17.90 7.83
CA GLU A 57 1.29 -18.47 8.86
C GLU A 57 1.83 -17.41 9.84
N VAL A 58 1.59 -16.11 9.58
CA VAL A 58 1.96 -15.02 10.51
C VAL A 58 1.20 -15.18 11.83
N ASP A 59 1.89 -14.99 12.95
CA ASP A 59 1.31 -15.11 14.28
C ASP A 59 0.04 -14.23 14.39
N PRO A 60 -1.15 -14.83 14.65
CA PRO A 60 -2.40 -14.09 14.73
C PRO A 60 -2.39 -13.01 15.82
N ASN A 61 -1.56 -13.15 16.87
CA ASN A 61 -1.42 -12.12 17.89
C ASN A 61 -0.73 -10.87 17.34
N LEU A 62 0.25 -11.01 16.45
CA LEU A 62 0.91 -9.87 15.80
C LEU A 62 -0.05 -9.16 14.84
N ILE A 63 -0.89 -9.90 14.13
CA ILE A 63 -1.94 -9.34 13.28
C ILE A 63 -2.99 -8.61 14.13
N ALA A 64 -3.38 -9.16 15.28
CA ALA A 64 -4.30 -8.51 16.21
C ALA A 64 -3.71 -7.21 16.79
N GLU A 65 -2.44 -7.21 17.19
CA GLU A 65 -1.72 -6.00 17.61
C GLU A 65 -1.66 -4.96 16.49
N GLY A 66 -1.36 -5.39 15.26
CA GLY A 66 -1.39 -4.55 14.07
C GLY A 66 -2.75 -3.89 13.87
N LYS A 67 -3.85 -4.64 13.94
CA LYS A 67 -5.21 -4.08 13.85
C LYS A 67 -5.52 -3.09 14.97
N ALA A 68 -5.08 -3.37 16.20
CA ALA A 68 -5.28 -2.47 17.32
C ALA A 68 -4.45 -1.17 17.20
N SER A 69 -3.38 -1.16 16.42
CA SER A 69 -2.48 -0.01 16.28
C SER A 69 -3.10 1.21 15.60
N PHE A 70 -4.13 1.01 14.76
CA PHE A 70 -4.77 2.08 13.99
C PHE A 70 -5.33 3.22 14.86
N ASP A 71 -5.79 2.87 16.06
CA ASP A 71 -6.42 3.78 17.03
C ASP A 71 -5.43 4.26 18.12
N GLN A 72 -4.14 3.95 17.95
CA GLN A 72 -3.10 4.24 18.94
C GLN A 72 -2.05 5.20 18.40
N THR A 73 -1.35 5.84 19.34
CA THR A 73 -0.15 6.64 19.06
C THR A 73 1.00 6.08 19.87
N PHE A 74 2.14 5.90 19.21
CA PHE A 74 3.32 5.22 19.74
C PHE A 74 4.46 6.19 20.02
N GLU A 75 5.41 5.78 20.86
CA GLU A 75 6.62 6.56 21.13
C GLU A 75 7.52 6.67 19.89
N LYS A 76 8.35 7.71 19.88
CA LYS A 76 9.41 7.87 18.88
C LYS A 76 10.30 6.62 18.84
N GLY A 77 10.60 6.15 17.63
CA GLY A 77 11.46 4.97 17.43
C GLY A 77 10.81 3.62 17.74
N TYR A 78 9.51 3.57 18.07
CA TYR A 78 8.79 2.30 18.23
C TYR A 78 8.91 1.45 16.96
N ASN A 79 9.43 0.24 17.09
CA ASN A 79 9.56 -0.71 15.99
C ASN A 79 8.50 -1.82 16.12
N PRO A 80 7.49 -1.88 15.24
CA PRO A 80 6.46 -2.90 15.30
C PRO A 80 7.04 -4.30 15.04
N LYS A 81 6.74 -5.25 15.93
CA LYS A 81 7.19 -6.65 15.75
C LYS A 81 6.66 -7.27 14.46
N LEU A 82 5.51 -6.83 13.97
CA LEU A 82 4.92 -7.31 12.72
C LEU A 82 5.85 -7.05 11.51
N CYS A 83 6.70 -6.02 11.54
CA CYS A 83 7.64 -5.72 10.45
C CYS A 83 8.79 -6.74 10.34
N ALA A 84 9.00 -7.57 11.37
CA ALA A 84 9.96 -8.68 11.31
C ALA A 84 9.32 -9.99 10.80
N ALA A 85 8.01 -10.01 10.55
CA ALA A 85 7.32 -11.20 10.05
C ALA A 85 7.53 -11.34 8.54
N LYS A 86 7.74 -12.58 8.08
CA LYS A 86 7.82 -12.88 6.65
C LYS A 86 6.52 -12.54 5.94
N SER A 87 6.64 -12.15 4.67
CA SER A 87 5.52 -11.75 3.82
C SER A 87 4.71 -10.57 4.37
N ILE A 88 5.33 -9.76 5.21
CA ILE A 88 4.89 -8.41 5.56
C ILE A 88 5.89 -7.43 4.98
N ASN A 89 5.39 -6.40 4.30
CA ASN A 89 6.19 -5.22 4.00
C ASN A 89 5.76 -4.08 4.91
N CYS A 90 6.70 -3.55 5.68
CA CYS A 90 6.48 -2.28 6.36
C CYS A 90 7.05 -1.14 5.53
N VAL A 91 6.22 -0.12 5.33
CA VAL A 91 6.64 1.14 4.75
C VAL A 91 6.58 2.22 5.83
N THR A 92 7.72 2.86 6.08
CA THR A 92 7.86 3.93 7.06
C THR A 92 7.89 5.28 6.36
N ALA A 93 6.90 6.12 6.65
CA ALA A 93 6.89 7.53 6.28
C ALA A 93 7.61 8.36 7.34
N GLY A 94 8.58 9.16 6.90
CA GLY A 94 9.21 10.21 7.67
C GLY A 94 8.24 11.34 7.99
N LYS A 95 8.65 12.26 8.87
CA LYS A 95 7.83 13.41 9.25
C LYS A 95 7.43 14.22 8.00
N GLY A 96 6.12 14.44 7.83
CA GLY A 96 5.58 15.20 6.70
C GLY A 96 5.35 14.38 5.42
N VAL A 97 5.78 13.11 5.39
CA VAL A 97 5.41 12.16 4.35
C VAL A 97 4.08 11.51 4.72
N LYS A 98 3.18 11.37 3.75
CA LYS A 98 1.85 10.78 3.93
C LYS A 98 1.57 9.75 2.86
N TRP A 99 1.00 8.62 3.25
CA TRP A 99 0.37 7.70 2.31
C TRP A 99 -0.86 8.36 1.69
N THR A 100 -1.03 8.25 0.38
CA THR A 100 -2.16 8.89 -0.34
C THR A 100 -3.38 8.01 -0.51
N GLY A 101 -3.28 6.70 -0.21
CA GLY A 101 -4.41 5.80 -0.33
C GLY A 101 -5.48 6.12 0.72
N ASP A 102 -6.64 6.59 0.26
CA ASP A 102 -7.89 6.55 1.01
C ASP A 102 -8.76 5.36 0.55
N GLU A 103 -10.03 5.34 0.94
CA GLU A 103 -10.97 4.20 0.87
C GLU A 103 -11.12 3.54 -0.51
N HIS A 104 -10.63 4.18 -1.57
CA HIS A 104 -10.72 3.71 -2.95
C HIS A 104 -9.38 3.27 -3.58
N ASP A 105 -8.23 3.50 -2.92
CA ASP A 105 -6.90 3.22 -3.48
C ASP A 105 -5.96 2.57 -2.42
N GLN A 106 -6.47 1.52 -1.76
CA GLN A 106 -5.88 0.91 -0.56
C GLN A 106 -4.67 0.01 -0.82
N GLY A 107 -4.17 -0.06 -2.05
CA GLY A 107 -3.37 -1.20 -2.52
C GLY A 107 -4.26 -2.35 -2.99
N LEU A 108 -3.69 -3.54 -3.16
CA LEU A 108 -4.46 -4.74 -3.50
C LEU A 108 -5.21 -5.26 -2.27
N THR A 109 -4.63 -5.07 -1.08
CA THR A 109 -5.25 -5.43 0.20
C THR A 109 -5.16 -4.30 1.20
N LYS A 110 -6.05 -4.31 2.19
CA LYS A 110 -5.98 -3.38 3.33
C LYS A 110 -4.66 -3.53 4.11
N PRO A 111 -4.12 -2.42 4.67
CA PRO A 111 -3.03 -2.51 5.63
C PRO A 111 -3.46 -3.33 6.85
N VAL A 112 -2.53 -4.10 7.40
CA VAL A 112 -2.74 -4.96 8.58
C VAL A 112 -2.24 -4.32 9.88
N GLY A 113 -1.56 -3.18 9.79
CA GLY A 113 -1.19 -2.35 10.93
C GLY A 113 -0.74 -0.96 10.51
N ARG A 114 -0.87 0.00 11.41
CA ARG A 114 -0.54 1.41 11.22
C ARG A 114 -0.11 2.03 12.54
N TRP A 115 1.18 2.29 12.69
CA TRP A 115 1.78 2.83 13.91
C TRP A 115 2.20 4.28 13.70
N ARG A 116 1.32 5.21 14.11
CA ARG A 116 1.63 6.64 14.16
C ARG A 116 2.48 6.94 15.38
N ARG A 117 3.61 7.62 15.19
CA ARG A 117 4.54 7.96 16.28
C ARG A 117 4.42 9.43 16.68
N LYS A 118 4.77 9.74 17.93
CA LYS A 118 4.76 11.11 18.48
C LYS A 118 5.67 12.11 17.75
N ASP A 119 6.68 11.63 17.03
CA ASP A 119 7.58 12.47 16.24
C ASP A 119 7.05 12.82 14.83
N GLY A 120 5.85 12.33 14.51
CA GLY A 120 5.20 12.54 13.21
C GLY A 120 5.64 11.54 12.14
N THR A 121 6.44 10.53 12.48
CA THR A 121 6.68 9.39 11.59
C THR A 121 5.54 8.38 11.70
N GLU A 122 5.37 7.57 10.66
CA GLU A 122 4.33 6.55 10.59
C GLU A 122 4.89 5.31 9.92
N THR A 123 4.62 4.12 10.47
CA THR A 123 4.88 2.86 9.78
C THR A 123 3.55 2.20 9.45
N ILE A 124 3.39 1.72 8.23
CA ILE A 124 2.20 0.98 7.78
C ILE A 124 2.65 -0.38 7.26
N ALA A 125 1.98 -1.44 7.69
CA ALA A 125 2.27 -2.81 7.28
C ALA A 125 1.21 -3.32 6.29
N TRP A 126 1.67 -3.95 5.21
CA TRP A 126 0.84 -4.70 4.28
C TRP A 126 1.33 -6.14 4.16
N PRO A 127 0.45 -7.09 3.87
CA PRO A 127 0.88 -8.36 3.28
C PRO A 127 1.68 -8.10 2.00
N TYR A 128 2.75 -8.86 1.76
CA TYR A 128 3.46 -8.85 0.48
C TYR A 128 2.48 -9.18 -0.66
N TRP A 129 2.81 -8.74 -1.87
CA TRP A 129 1.96 -8.78 -3.06
C TRP A 129 0.91 -7.65 -3.14
N GLN A 130 1.39 -6.41 -3.17
CA GLN A 130 0.56 -5.21 -3.30
C GLN A 130 0.58 -4.60 -4.70
N SER A 131 -0.50 -3.92 -5.07
CA SER A 131 -0.49 -2.93 -6.15
C SER A 131 0.35 -1.70 -5.73
N THR A 132 0.45 -0.71 -6.63
CA THR A 132 1.26 0.48 -6.35
C THR A 132 0.73 1.24 -5.13
N LEU A 133 1.56 1.39 -4.11
CA LEU A 133 1.33 2.26 -2.96
C LEU A 133 2.00 3.61 -3.25
N GLN A 134 1.32 4.70 -2.91
CA GLN A 134 1.74 6.06 -3.23
C GLN A 134 1.90 6.92 -1.98
N TRP A 135 2.90 7.79 -2.00
CA TRP A 135 3.31 8.64 -0.89
C TRP A 135 3.55 10.06 -1.39
N THR A 136 3.27 11.05 -0.56
CA THR A 136 3.51 12.46 -0.87
C THR A 136 4.13 13.18 0.31
N CYS A 137 4.91 14.21 0.01
CA CYS A 137 5.38 15.22 0.95
C CYS A 137 5.35 16.59 0.27
N ASP A 138 5.73 17.63 0.98
CA ASP A 138 5.90 18.95 0.37
C ASP A 138 6.98 18.89 -0.73
N GLY A 139 6.63 19.25 -1.96
CA GLY A 139 7.53 19.21 -3.11
C GLY A 139 7.97 17.82 -3.59
N GLY A 140 7.37 16.73 -3.10
CA GLY A 140 7.84 15.38 -3.42
C GLY A 140 6.75 14.31 -3.45
N SER A 141 7.02 13.25 -4.21
CA SER A 141 6.18 12.05 -4.21
C SER A 141 7.02 10.79 -4.33
N GLY A 142 6.48 9.69 -3.82
CA GLY A 142 7.10 8.38 -3.85
C GLY A 142 6.09 7.32 -4.22
N THR A 143 6.52 6.27 -4.89
CA THR A 143 5.69 5.10 -5.14
C THR A 143 6.47 3.84 -4.81
N THR A 144 5.77 2.81 -4.36
CA THR A 144 6.35 1.47 -4.27
C THR A 144 5.38 0.43 -4.76
N TYR A 145 5.89 -0.58 -5.43
CA TYR A 145 5.15 -1.71 -5.96
C TYR A 145 5.88 -2.98 -5.53
N ASN A 146 5.27 -3.70 -4.59
CA ASN A 146 5.87 -4.84 -3.90
C ASN A 146 5.12 -6.11 -4.31
N ALA A 147 5.35 -6.57 -5.53
CA ALA A 147 4.70 -7.75 -6.10
C ALA A 147 5.52 -8.32 -7.27
N HIS A 148 5.10 -9.48 -7.78
CA HIS A 148 5.74 -10.14 -8.92
C HIS A 148 7.26 -10.32 -8.77
N CYS A 149 7.70 -10.72 -7.56
CA CYS A 149 9.09 -11.02 -7.24
C CYS A 149 10.06 -9.84 -7.38
N THR A 150 9.55 -8.62 -7.35
CA THR A 150 10.34 -7.39 -7.33
C THR A 150 9.80 -6.42 -6.29
N ILE A 151 10.65 -5.47 -5.92
CA ILE A 151 10.23 -4.21 -5.31
C ILE A 151 10.64 -3.12 -6.28
N PHE A 152 9.64 -2.46 -6.87
CA PHE A 152 9.85 -1.32 -7.72
C PHE A 152 9.50 -0.05 -6.94
N THR A 153 10.47 0.82 -6.76
CA THR A 153 10.29 2.04 -5.97
C THR A 153 10.73 3.24 -6.78
N CYS A 154 9.92 4.30 -6.76
CA CYS A 154 10.27 5.58 -7.35
C CYS A 154 10.22 6.69 -6.31
N ALA A 155 11.05 7.71 -6.51
CA ALA A 155 11.04 8.96 -5.78
C ALA A 155 11.14 10.13 -6.76
N LYS A 156 10.38 11.18 -6.50
CA LYS A 156 10.30 12.40 -7.31
C LYS A 156 10.46 13.63 -6.41
N GLY A 157 11.13 14.65 -6.93
CA GLY A 157 11.30 15.93 -6.26
C GLY A 157 12.06 15.79 -4.95
N THR A 158 11.50 16.27 -3.85
CA THR A 158 12.11 16.23 -2.51
C THR A 158 11.91 14.90 -1.77
N MET A 159 11.48 13.84 -2.45
CA MET A 159 11.32 12.52 -1.84
C MET A 159 12.61 11.70 -1.94
N LYS A 160 12.89 10.90 -0.90
CA LYS A 160 13.84 9.79 -0.91
C LYS A 160 13.19 8.52 -0.38
N ALA A 161 13.51 7.38 -0.96
CA ALA A 161 13.16 6.06 -0.44
C ALA A 161 14.43 5.26 -0.14
N ASP A 162 14.57 4.79 1.10
CA ASP A 162 15.62 3.87 1.53
C ASP A 162 15.07 2.45 1.62
N ILE A 163 15.81 1.48 1.09
CA ILE A 163 15.46 0.06 1.13
C ILE A 163 16.33 -0.62 2.17
N SER A 164 15.73 -1.16 3.23
CA SER A 164 16.44 -1.62 4.43
C SER A 164 17.52 -2.69 4.20
N THR A 165 17.39 -3.43 3.10
CA THR A 165 18.31 -4.49 2.71
C THR A 165 19.46 -4.02 1.81
N GLY A 166 19.48 -2.74 1.43
CA GLY A 166 20.56 -2.11 0.67
C GLY A 166 20.03 -1.38 -0.55
N GLY A 167 20.37 -0.09 -0.65
CA GLY A 167 20.02 0.77 -1.77
C GLY A 167 19.01 1.85 -1.41
N SER A 168 18.88 2.82 -2.33
CA SER A 168 17.97 3.95 -2.17
C SER A 168 17.62 4.53 -3.54
N VAL A 169 16.43 5.08 -3.66
CA VAL A 169 16.05 5.97 -4.78
C VAL A 169 15.81 7.36 -4.23
N GLN A 170 16.34 8.38 -4.89
CA GLN A 170 16.21 9.77 -4.46
C GLN A 170 15.75 10.61 -5.65
N GLY A 171 14.75 11.46 -5.41
CA GLY A 171 14.34 12.47 -6.37
C GLY A 171 15.44 13.50 -6.60
N ASP A 172 15.25 14.36 -7.59
CA ASP A 172 16.23 15.38 -7.98
C ASP A 172 16.23 16.62 -7.08
N GLY A 173 15.41 16.65 -6.03
CA GLY A 173 15.29 17.76 -5.08
C GLY A 173 14.50 18.96 -5.60
N VAL A 174 13.93 18.89 -6.81
CA VAL A 174 13.12 19.97 -7.39
C VAL A 174 11.70 19.90 -6.79
N PRO A 175 11.18 20.96 -6.14
CA PRO A 175 9.92 20.87 -5.40
C PRO A 175 8.67 21.09 -6.27
N ASP A 176 8.81 21.21 -7.59
CA ASP A 176 7.72 21.55 -8.50
C ASP A 176 7.43 20.43 -9.52
N ASN A 177 6.49 20.70 -10.44
CA ASN A 177 6.04 19.72 -11.42
C ASN A 177 7.11 19.31 -12.45
N SER A 178 8.20 20.07 -12.58
CA SER A 178 9.33 19.76 -13.47
C SER A 178 10.27 18.70 -12.92
N ALA A 179 10.11 18.31 -11.64
CA ALA A 179 10.91 17.29 -11.02
C ALA A 179 10.91 15.97 -11.79
N LYS A 180 12.06 15.31 -11.82
CA LYS A 180 12.23 14.01 -12.48
C LYS A 180 11.84 12.88 -11.55
N ASN A 181 11.20 11.87 -12.12
CA ASN A 181 10.93 10.63 -11.40
C ASN A 181 12.14 9.71 -11.52
N VAL A 182 12.72 9.33 -10.39
CA VAL A 182 13.88 8.42 -10.30
C VAL A 182 13.39 7.11 -9.72
N CYS A 183 13.59 6.01 -10.45
CA CYS A 183 13.10 4.69 -10.06
C CYS A 183 14.20 3.64 -10.01
N GLY A 184 13.98 2.61 -9.20
CA GLY A 184 14.85 1.46 -9.05
C GLY A 184 14.07 0.19 -8.82
N CYS A 185 14.66 -0.92 -9.24
CA CYS A 185 14.15 -2.27 -9.04
C CYS A 185 15.06 -3.02 -8.07
N PHE A 186 14.48 -3.61 -7.04
CA PHE A 186 15.19 -4.36 -6.01
C PHE A 186 14.75 -5.84 -6.11
N PRO A 187 15.71 -6.78 -6.29
CA PRO A 187 15.41 -8.17 -6.65
C PRO A 187 14.74 -8.99 -5.55
N LYS A 188 14.30 -10.20 -5.93
CA LYS A 188 13.54 -11.18 -5.14
C LYS A 188 14.12 -11.61 -3.78
N ASP A 189 15.38 -11.32 -3.50
CA ASP A 189 15.95 -11.63 -2.18
C ASP A 189 15.53 -10.59 -1.12
N TYR A 190 14.85 -9.52 -1.57
CA TYR A 190 14.43 -8.38 -0.76
C TYR A 190 12.92 -8.30 -0.55
N LEU A 191 12.15 -9.36 -0.83
CA LEU A 191 10.68 -9.29 -0.80
C LEU A 191 10.08 -9.04 0.57
N ASP A 192 10.83 -9.29 1.64
CA ASP A 192 10.49 -8.97 3.04
C ASP A 192 11.19 -7.69 3.53
N THR A 193 11.67 -6.83 2.62
CA THR A 193 12.39 -5.61 3.00
C THR A 193 11.41 -4.51 3.40
N ASP A 194 11.80 -3.76 4.43
CA ASP A 194 11.16 -2.50 4.77
C ASP A 194 11.63 -1.38 3.86
N ILE A 195 10.74 -0.42 3.61
CA ILE A 195 10.97 0.76 2.79
C ILE A 195 10.75 2.00 3.66
N ALA A 196 11.66 2.97 3.62
CA ALA A 196 11.50 4.23 4.35
C ALA A 196 11.45 5.42 3.39
N PHE A 197 10.30 6.09 3.29
CA PHE A 197 10.16 7.33 2.56
C PHE A 197 10.47 8.53 3.46
N THR A 198 11.31 9.44 3.01
CA THR A 198 11.73 10.66 3.74
C THR A 198 11.71 11.89 2.84
N HIS A 199 11.47 13.04 3.45
CA HIS A 199 11.67 14.34 2.82
C HIS A 199 13.16 14.72 2.95
N ILE A 200 13.81 15.06 1.83
CA ILE A 200 15.22 15.51 1.79
C ILE A 200 15.36 17.03 1.97
#